data_AF-A0A651HBJ1-F1
#
_entry.id   AF-A0A651HBJ1-F1
#
_cell.length_a   1.000
_cell.length_b   1.000
_cell.length_c   1.000
_cell.angle_alpha   90.00
_cell.angle_beta   90.00
_cell.angle_gamma   90.00
#
_symmetry.space_group_name_H-M   'P 1'
#
loop_
_entity.id
_entity.type
_entity.pdbx_description
1 polymer ?
#
loop_
_entity_poly.entity_id
_entity_poly.type
_entity_poly.pdbx_seq_one_letter_code
_entity_poly.pdbx_strand_id
1 'polypeptide(L)'
;MDGIGGGGSVAGRAAWALQRAMLASPGGAAQLEGAAPGGFEETLKRMLGEVSELQTESQDAISAFVRGEPVELHQVMAAVEEAGIALELLIEIRNRLTEAYRTVIQMQN
;
A
#
# COMPACT_ATOMS: atom_id res chain seq x y z
N MET A 1 53.21 -26.41 -25.31
CA MET A 1 54.34 -25.58 -24.82
C MET A 1 54.22 -24.26 -25.55
N ASP A 2 53.55 -23.33 -24.87
CA ASP A 2 53.03 -22.07 -25.40
C ASP A 2 54.09 -21.14 -25.97
N GLY A 3 53.69 -20.49 -27.07
CA GLY A 3 54.32 -19.30 -27.62
C GLY A 3 53.70 -18.02 -27.07
N ILE A 4 54.58 -17.05 -26.83
CA ILE A 4 54.55 -15.66 -27.33
C ILE A 4 53.27 -14.82 -27.21
N GLY A 5 53.43 -13.65 -26.57
CA GLY A 5 52.90 -12.35 -27.03
C GLY A 5 51.57 -11.95 -26.40
N GLY A 6 51.34 -10.74 -25.91
CA GLY A 6 52.07 -9.48 -25.98
C GLY A 6 51.09 -8.36 -25.59
N GLY A 7 51.62 -7.26 -25.03
CA GLY A 7 51.05 -5.91 -25.10
C GLY A 7 49.71 -5.62 -24.40
N GLY A 8 49.77 -4.89 -23.27
CA GLY A 8 48.60 -4.22 -22.71
C GLY A 8 48.96 -3.31 -21.54
N SER A 9 49.18 -2.03 -21.82
CA SER A 9 49.54 -0.97 -20.86
C SER A 9 48.70 -1.01 -19.57
N VAL A 10 49.36 -1.09 -18.41
CA VAL A 10 48.75 -1.15 -17.08
C VAL A 10 47.92 0.10 -16.72
N ALA A 11 48.10 1.19 -17.46
CA ALA A 11 47.37 2.46 -17.28
C ALA A 11 45.85 2.34 -17.51
N GLY A 12 45.39 1.39 -18.33
CA GLY A 12 43.96 1.14 -18.54
C GLY A 12 43.31 0.32 -17.43
N ARG A 13 44.10 -0.34 -16.57
CA ARG A 13 43.55 -1.30 -15.61
C ARG A 13 43.04 -0.68 -14.30
N ALA A 14 43.44 0.54 -13.98
CA ALA A 14 42.96 1.25 -12.79
C ALA A 14 41.66 2.02 -13.06
N ALA A 15 41.45 2.48 -14.31
CA ALA A 15 40.28 3.28 -14.70
C ALA A 15 38.96 2.49 -14.61
N TRP A 16 38.96 1.21 -15.00
CA TRP A 16 37.75 0.36 -14.91
C TRP A 16 37.40 -0.05 -13.46
N ALA A 17 38.37 0.00 -12.54
CA ALA A 17 38.15 -0.32 -11.13
C ALA A 17 37.44 0.82 -10.39
N LEU A 18 37.79 2.08 -10.71
CA LEU A 18 37.13 3.25 -10.13
C LEU A 18 35.72 3.50 -10.70
N GLN A 19 35.48 3.11 -11.96
CA GLN A 19 34.13 3.18 -12.55
C GLN A 19 33.15 2.18 -11.90
N ARG A 20 33.63 1.00 -11.47
CA ARG A 20 32.79 -0.03 -10.82
C ARG A 20 32.46 0.29 -9.36
N ALA A 21 33.32 1.04 -8.67
CA ALA A 21 33.05 1.48 -7.30
C ALA A 21 31.96 2.56 -7.21
N MET A 22 31.72 3.31 -8.29
CA MET A 22 30.70 4.36 -8.34
C MET A 22 29.28 3.84 -8.63
N LEU A 23 29.15 2.58 -9.06
CA LEU A 23 27.87 1.89 -9.30
C LEU A 23 27.43 1.02 -8.10
N ALA A 24 28.18 1.02 -7.00
CA ALA A 24 27.91 0.24 -5.81
C ALA A 24 27.71 1.12 -4.57
N SER A 25 26.98 2.22 -4.72
CA SER A 25 26.34 2.88 -3.56
C SER A 25 24.99 2.17 -3.32
N PRO A 26 24.82 1.39 -2.25
CA PRO A 26 23.50 0.93 -1.82
C PRO A 26 22.83 2.09 -1.07
N GLY A 27 22.55 3.17 -1.80
CA GLY A 27 21.91 4.37 -1.28
C GLY A 27 20.66 4.64 -2.08
N GLY A 28 19.51 4.17 -1.60
CA GLY A 28 18.21 4.66 -2.06
C GLY A 28 17.37 3.71 -2.91
N ALA A 29 17.66 2.40 -2.94
CA ALA A 29 16.56 1.46 -3.06
C ALA A 29 15.98 1.35 -1.66
N ALA A 30 15.01 2.23 -1.34
CA ALA A 30 14.07 1.95 -0.28
C ALA A 30 13.40 0.63 -0.66
N GLN A 31 14.02 -0.43 -0.17
CA GLN A 31 13.46 -1.74 0.03
C GLN A 31 12.05 -1.47 0.58
N LEU A 32 11.03 -1.64 -0.25
CA LEU A 32 9.68 -1.85 0.24
C LEU A 32 9.69 -3.25 0.85
N GLU A 33 10.39 -3.35 1.96
CA GLU A 33 10.49 -4.51 2.82
C GLU A 33 9.14 -4.60 3.54
N GLY A 34 8.40 -5.65 3.25
CA GLY A 34 7.31 -6.09 4.10
C GLY A 34 5.94 -5.46 3.83
N ALA A 35 5.36 -5.73 2.66
CA ALA A 35 3.96 -6.17 2.71
C ALA A 35 3.98 -7.57 3.35
N ALA A 36 3.91 -7.59 4.68
CA ALA A 36 3.73 -8.80 5.48
C ALA A 36 2.50 -9.58 4.97
N PRO A 37 2.42 -10.91 5.21
CA PRO A 37 1.40 -11.79 4.64
C PRO A 37 0.04 -11.53 5.28
N GLY A 38 -0.63 -10.47 4.85
CA GLY A 38 -2.04 -10.23 5.17
C GLY A 38 -2.88 -11.02 4.19
N GLY A 39 -3.40 -12.15 4.62
CA GLY A 39 -4.42 -12.87 3.86
C GLY A 39 -5.63 -11.96 3.59
N PHE A 40 -6.46 -12.37 2.64
CA PHE A 40 -7.69 -11.65 2.30
C PHE A 40 -8.54 -11.24 3.53
N GLU A 41 -8.63 -12.14 4.52
CA GLU A 41 -9.32 -11.90 5.80
C GLU A 41 -8.75 -10.72 6.59
N GLU A 42 -7.43 -10.58 6.64
CA GLU A 42 -6.76 -9.49 7.38
C GLU A 42 -7.02 -8.14 6.71
N THR A 43 -6.95 -8.10 5.38
CA THR A 43 -7.31 -6.89 4.61
C THR A 43 -8.77 -6.52 4.82
N LEU A 44 -9.69 -7.49 4.79
CA LEU A 44 -11.11 -7.23 5.04
C LEU A 44 -11.36 -6.72 6.47
N LYS A 45 -10.71 -7.31 7.47
CA LYS A 45 -10.77 -6.85 8.88
C LYS A 45 -10.28 -5.42 9.02
N ARG A 46 -9.17 -5.07 8.34
CA ARG A 46 -8.65 -3.70 8.33
C ARG A 46 -9.65 -2.73 7.72
N MET A 47 -10.19 -3.03 6.54
CA MET A 47 -11.18 -2.17 5.88
C MET A 47 -12.44 -1.98 6.73
N LEU A 48 -12.90 -3.02 7.43
CA LEU A 48 -14.02 -2.91 8.36
C LEU A 48 -13.69 -1.97 9.53
N GLY A 49 -12.46 -2.05 10.06
CA GLY A 49 -11.96 -1.14 11.07
C GLY A 49 -11.93 0.32 10.57
N GLU A 50 -11.35 0.55 9.40
CA GLU A 50 -11.28 1.87 8.75
C GLU A 50 -12.66 2.48 8.55
N VAL A 51 -13.64 1.72 8.04
CA VAL A 51 -15.03 2.21 7.89
C VAL A 51 -15.66 2.57 9.24
N SER A 52 -15.39 1.77 10.29
CA SER A 52 -15.89 2.06 11.63
C SER A 52 -15.27 3.33 12.23
N GLU A 53 -13.99 3.57 11.97
CA GLU A 53 -13.29 4.79 12.38
C GLU A 53 -13.87 6.02 11.67
N LEU A 54 -14.02 5.96 10.34
CA LEU A 54 -14.64 7.05 9.55
C LEU A 54 -16.08 7.35 10.01
N GLN A 55 -16.84 6.31 10.34
CA GLN A 55 -18.19 6.49 10.88
C GLN A 55 -18.16 7.18 12.26
N THR A 56 -17.17 6.89 13.10
CA THR A 56 -17.01 7.55 14.40
C THR A 56 -16.59 9.01 14.22
N GLU A 57 -15.61 9.25 13.35
CA GLU A 57 -15.12 10.60 13.03
C GLU A 57 -16.23 11.50 12.47
N SER A 58 -17.07 10.99 11.57
CA SER A 58 -18.21 11.75 11.05
C SER A 58 -19.23 12.09 12.14
N GLN A 59 -19.52 11.17 13.08
CA GLN A 59 -20.39 11.44 14.23
C GLN A 59 -19.81 12.47 15.20
N ASP A 60 -18.50 12.41 15.44
CA ASP A 60 -17.80 13.37 16.29
C ASP A 60 -17.79 14.75 15.64
N ALA A 61 -17.54 14.84 14.33
CA ALA A 61 -17.60 16.09 13.57
C ALA A 61 -19.01 16.71 13.60
N ILE A 62 -20.07 15.90 13.42
CA ILE A 62 -21.45 16.35 13.57
C ILE A 62 -21.69 16.89 14.98
N SER A 63 -21.25 16.14 16.01
CA SER A 63 -21.47 16.50 17.40
C SER A 63 -20.75 17.80 17.78
N ALA A 64 -19.49 17.95 17.37
CA ALA A 64 -18.70 19.15 17.58
C ALA A 64 -19.37 20.38 16.93
N PHE A 65 -19.82 20.23 15.68
CA PHE A 65 -20.53 21.29 14.96
C PHE A 65 -21.82 21.71 15.68
N VAL A 66 -22.64 20.76 16.12
CA VAL A 66 -23.89 21.04 16.85
C VAL A 66 -23.62 21.69 18.22
N ARG A 67 -22.49 21.38 18.87
CA ARG A 67 -22.05 22.03 20.12
C ARG A 67 -21.49 23.44 19.91
N GLY A 68 -21.34 23.90 18.67
CA GLY A 68 -20.75 25.20 18.35
C GLY A 68 -19.24 25.25 18.55
N GLU A 69 -18.56 24.10 18.52
CA GLU A 69 -17.10 24.04 18.45
C GLU A 69 -16.62 24.60 17.10
N PRO A 70 -15.34 25.02 17.00
CA PRO A 70 -14.79 25.64 15.78
C PRO A 70 -14.54 24.58 14.67
N VAL A 71 -15.60 23.92 14.23
CA VAL A 71 -15.63 22.99 13.09
C VAL A 71 -16.45 23.62 11.98
N GLU A 72 -15.88 23.70 10.78
CA GLU A 72 -16.57 24.25 9.62
C GLU A 72 -17.56 23.23 9.04
N LEU A 73 -18.73 23.70 8.58
CA LEU A 73 -19.76 22.82 8.00
C LEU A 73 -19.23 21.95 6.86
N HIS A 74 -18.35 22.48 6.02
CA HIS A 74 -17.79 21.71 4.90
C HIS A 74 -16.93 20.52 5.36
N GLN A 75 -16.30 20.60 6.54
CA GLN A 75 -15.52 19.50 7.12
C GLN A 75 -16.44 18.39 7.60
N VAL A 76 -17.56 18.76 8.25
CA VAL A 76 -18.59 17.80 8.64
C VAL A 76 -19.16 17.08 7.41
N MET A 77 -19.51 17.82 6.37
CA MET A 77 -20.03 17.24 5.13
C MET A 77 -19.00 16.32 4.46
N ALA A 78 -17.72 16.71 4.45
CA ALA A 78 -16.65 15.86 3.92
C ALA A 78 -16.51 14.55 4.70
N ALA A 79 -16.47 14.61 6.04
CA ALA A 79 -16.36 13.43 6.89
C ALA A 79 -17.56 12.48 6.72
N VAL A 80 -18.77 13.04 6.60
CA VAL A 80 -19.98 12.25 6.35
C VAL A 80 -19.97 11.58 4.97
N GLU A 81 -19.56 12.31 3.93
CA GLU A 81 -19.45 11.78 2.57
C GLU A 81 -18.40 10.67 2.48
N GLU A 82 -17.22 10.88 3.09
CA GLU A 82 -16.14 9.90 3.13
C GLU A 82 -16.57 8.60 3.84
N ALA A 83 -17.22 8.72 5.00
CA ALA A 83 -17.78 7.57 5.70
C ALA A 83 -18.84 6.82 4.86
N GLY A 84 -19.67 7.57 4.11
CA GLY A 84 -20.68 7.01 3.22
C GLY A 84 -20.06 6.20 2.08
N ILE A 85 -19.14 6.80 1.33
CA ILE A 85 -18.44 6.15 0.20
C ILE A 85 -17.68 4.90 0.67
N ALA A 86 -16.99 5.00 1.81
CA ALA A 86 -16.23 3.88 2.37
C ALA A 86 -17.14 2.69 2.75
N LEU A 87 -18.32 2.99 3.32
CA LEU A 87 -19.32 1.97 3.64
C LEU A 87 -19.88 1.29 2.38
N GLU A 88 -20.20 2.06 1.35
CA GLU A 88 -20.68 1.51 0.06
C GLU A 88 -19.66 0.55 -0.54
N LEU A 89 -18.38 0.94 -0.54
CA LEU A 89 -17.30 0.08 -1.00
C LEU A 89 -17.22 -1.23 -0.20
N LEU A 90 -17.35 -1.17 1.13
CA LEU A 90 -17.34 -2.35 1.98
C LEU A 90 -18.52 -3.28 1.68
N ILE A 91 -19.72 -2.74 1.42
CA ILE A 91 -20.90 -3.51 1.06
C ILE A 91 -20.66 -4.25 -0.27
N GLU A 92 -20.07 -3.59 -1.26
CA GLU A 92 -19.73 -4.21 -2.54
C GLU A 92 -18.73 -5.36 -2.37
N ILE A 93 -17.73 -5.17 -1.52
CA ILE A 93 -16.77 -6.23 -1.19
C ILE A 93 -17.49 -7.40 -0.50
N ARG A 94 -18.31 -7.14 0.51
CA ARG A 94 -19.12 -8.17 1.21
C ARG A 94 -19.98 -8.97 0.22
N ASN A 95 -20.62 -8.29 -0.72
CA ASN A 95 -21.45 -8.93 -1.75
C ASN A 95 -20.61 -9.87 -2.63
N ARG A 96 -19.46 -9.39 -3.13
CA ARG A 96 -18.54 -10.21 -3.95
C ARG A 96 -18.00 -11.42 -3.21
N LEU A 97 -17.75 -11.32 -1.91
CA LEU A 97 -17.30 -12.46 -1.11
C LEU A 97 -18.38 -13.50 -0.88
N THR A 98 -19.60 -13.04 -0.59
CA THR A 98 -20.74 -13.92 -0.45
C THR A 98 -20.97 -14.69 -1.75
N GLU A 99 -20.81 -14.02 -2.90
CA GLU A 99 -20.90 -14.66 -4.20
C GLU A 99 -19.76 -15.65 -4.44
N ALA A 100 -18.51 -15.25 -4.22
CA ALA A 100 -17.35 -16.13 -4.38
C ALA A 100 -17.47 -17.40 -3.52
N TYR A 101 -17.96 -17.28 -2.29
CA TYR A 101 -18.23 -18.43 -1.42
C TYR A 101 -19.29 -19.37 -2.01
N ARG A 102 -20.39 -18.83 -2.55
CA ARG A 102 -21.44 -19.62 -3.22
C ARG A 102 -20.91 -20.33 -4.47
N THR A 103 -20.13 -19.64 -5.30
CA THR A 103 -19.54 -20.22 -6.52
C THR A 103 -18.62 -21.41 -6.21
N VAL A 104 -17.75 -21.29 -5.19
CA VAL A 104 -16.83 -22.36 -4.78
C VAL A 104 -17.58 -23.62 -4.31
N ILE A 105 -18.72 -23.47 -3.64
CA ILE A 105 -19.55 -24.61 -3.21
C ILE A 105 -20.26 -25.27 -4.39
N GLN A 106 -20.74 -24.49 -5.36
CA GLN A 106 -21.42 -25.03 -6.54
C GLN A 106 -20.48 -25.80 -7.48
N MET A 107 -19.20 -25.43 -7.55
CA MET A 107 -18.21 -26.13 -8.37
C MET A 107 -17.77 -27.49 -7.80
N GLN A 108 -18.08 -27.79 -6.53
CA GLN A 108 -17.66 -29.03 -5.86
C GLN A 108 -18.74 -30.13 -5.86
N ASN A 109 -19.95 -29.82 -6.33
CA ASN A 109 -21.05 -30.78 -6.52
C ASN A 109 -21.21 -31.12 -8.01
#